data_AF-A0A227JAP2-F1
#
_entry.id   AF-A0A227JAP2-F1
#
_cell.length_a   1.000
_cell.length_b   1.000
_cell.length_c   1.000
_cell.angle_alpha   90.00
_cell.angle_beta   90.00
_cell.angle_gamma   90.00
#
_symmetry.space_group_name_H-M   'P 1'
#
loop_
_entity.id
_entity.type
_entity.pdbx_description
1 polymer ?
#
loop_
_entity_poly.entity_id
_entity_poly.type
_entity_poly.pdbx_seq_one_letter_code
_entity_poly.pdbx_strand_id
1 'polypeptide(L)'
;MIKIGQINSLEVIKKADFGVFLDGDDYGSVLLPNKHVPEGTELGDHIEVFLYFDSESQLAATIDKPIAQVGEWGLMKIEGINQTGAFVNWGIKEKDLLIPFSEQRARFTAGQNILVYVYTDKASGRIVGT
;
A
#
# COMPACT_ATOMS: atom_id res chain seq x y z
N MET A 1 -6.15 -10.39 13.16
CA MET A 1 -4.76 -10.40 12.69
C MET A 1 -4.66 -9.52 11.47
N ILE A 2 -3.93 -8.42 11.62
CA ILE A 2 -3.72 -7.43 10.58
C ILE A 2 -2.78 -7.98 9.51
N LYS A 3 -3.09 -7.72 8.25
CA LYS A 3 -2.30 -8.17 7.09
C LYS A 3 -1.81 -6.97 6.30
N ILE A 4 -0.51 -6.70 6.39
CA ILE A 4 0.15 -5.66 5.61
C ILE A 4 0.09 -6.04 4.12
N GLY A 5 -0.19 -5.06 3.28
CA GLY A 5 -0.43 -5.25 1.86
C GLY A 5 -1.81 -5.79 1.51
N GLN A 6 -2.76 -5.72 2.45
CA GLN A 6 -4.17 -6.05 2.25
C GLN A 6 -5.07 -4.98 2.88
N ILE A 7 -6.36 -5.01 2.52
CA ILE A 7 -7.40 -4.21 3.17
C ILE A 7 -7.71 -4.84 4.53
N ASN A 8 -7.74 -3.99 5.56
CA ASN A 8 -8.06 -4.35 6.94
C ASN A 8 -9.15 -3.40 7.44
N SER A 9 -10.05 -3.92 8.28
CA SER A 9 -11.02 -3.09 9.01
C SER A 9 -10.43 -2.76 10.37
N LEU A 10 -10.07 -1.50 10.60
CA LEU A 10 -9.39 -1.05 11.82
C LEU A 10 -10.25 -0.06 12.62
N GLU A 11 -10.20 -0.18 13.95
CA GLU A 11 -10.95 0.67 14.87
C GLU A 11 -10.30 2.05 15.03
N VAL A 12 -11.12 3.11 15.07
CA VAL A 12 -10.70 4.48 15.36
C VAL A 12 -10.51 4.66 16.88
N ILE A 13 -9.25 4.71 17.32
CA ILE A 13 -8.89 4.80 18.74
C ILE A 13 -8.58 6.23 19.21
N LYS A 14 -8.33 7.16 18.28
CA LYS A 14 -8.08 8.57 18.60
C LYS A 14 -8.39 9.49 17.41
N LYS A 15 -8.97 10.66 17.70
CA LYS A 15 -9.17 11.76 16.75
C LYS A 15 -8.14 12.87 17.00
N ALA A 16 -7.63 13.47 15.93
CA ALA A 16 -6.72 14.61 15.96
C ALA A 16 -7.07 15.60 14.83
N ASP A 17 -6.55 16.82 14.89
CA ASP A 17 -6.87 17.87 13.92
C ASP A 17 -6.45 17.53 12.48
N PHE A 18 -5.52 16.59 12.30
CA PHE A 18 -4.96 16.20 11.00
C PHE A 18 -5.36 14.79 10.53
N GLY A 19 -6.16 14.05 11.32
CA GLY A 19 -6.58 12.70 10.97
C GLY A 19 -7.10 11.90 12.16
N VAL A 20 -7.27 10.60 11.93
CA VAL A 20 -7.60 9.64 12.98
C VAL A 20 -6.49 8.61 13.13
N PHE A 21 -6.27 8.13 14.34
CA PHE A 21 -5.40 7.00 14.59
C PHE A 21 -6.27 5.74 14.65
N LEU A 22 -5.83 4.74 13.89
CA LEU A 22 -6.44 3.43 13.79
C LEU A 22 -5.65 2.42 14.63
N ASP A 23 -6.35 1.48 15.25
CA ASP A 23 -5.72 0.38 15.98
C ASP A 23 -5.05 -0.58 14.99
N GLY A 24 -3.72 -0.59 15.02
CA GLY A 24 -2.86 -1.47 14.25
C GLY A 24 -2.40 -2.72 15.03
N ASP A 25 -3.05 -3.06 16.15
CA ASP A 25 -2.75 -4.25 16.95
C ASP A 25 -1.26 -4.27 17.36
N ASP A 26 -0.55 -5.38 17.13
CA ASP A 26 0.91 -5.50 17.36
C ASP A 26 1.78 -4.45 16.63
N TYR A 27 1.23 -3.76 15.61
CA TYR A 27 1.93 -2.69 14.89
C TYR A 27 1.76 -1.30 15.50
N GLY A 28 1.02 -1.19 16.62
CA GLY A 28 0.74 0.08 17.28
C GLY A 28 -0.38 0.86 16.59
N SER A 29 -0.32 2.19 16.59
CA SER A 29 -1.35 3.02 15.96
C SER A 29 -0.94 3.50 14.56
N VAL A 30 -1.84 3.44 13.58
CA VAL A 30 -1.61 3.93 12.22
C VAL A 30 -2.42 5.20 11.96
N LEU A 31 -1.79 6.25 11.42
CA LEU A 31 -2.48 7.49 11.08
C LEU A 31 -3.22 7.37 9.73
N LEU A 32 -4.51 7.69 9.72
CA LEU A 32 -5.28 7.97 8.51
C LEU A 32 -5.48 9.49 8.37
N PRO A 33 -4.82 10.15 7.39
CA PRO A 33 -4.95 11.60 7.19
C PRO A 33 -6.38 12.04 6.87
N ASN A 34 -6.78 13.24 7.31
CA ASN A 34 -8.15 13.78 7.14
C ASN A 34 -8.74 13.63 5.73
N LYS A 35 -7.93 13.80 4.68
CA LYS A 35 -8.36 13.66 3.28
C LYS A 35 -8.91 12.26 2.93
N HIS A 36 -8.66 11.27 3.78
CA HIS A 36 -9.09 9.88 3.63
C HIS A 36 -10.11 9.46 4.70
N VAL A 37 -10.42 10.32 5.67
CA VAL A 37 -11.38 10.00 6.75
C VAL A 37 -12.81 10.19 6.23
N PRO A 38 -13.67 9.16 6.26
CA PRO A 38 -15.09 9.31 5.91
C PRO A 38 -15.78 10.36 6.78
N GLU A 39 -16.70 11.11 6.18
CA GLU A 39 -17.48 12.12 6.90
C GLU A 39 -18.31 11.48 8.03
N GLY A 40 -18.32 12.11 9.20
CA GLY A 40 -19.06 11.59 10.36
C GLY A 40 -18.37 10.47 11.13
N THR A 41 -17.11 10.13 10.83
CA THR A 41 -16.33 9.14 11.58
C THR A 41 -16.22 9.52 13.06
N GLU A 42 -16.56 8.59 13.96
CA GLU A 42 -16.45 8.71 15.41
C GLU A 42 -15.44 7.72 16.03
N LEU A 43 -15.13 7.91 17.32
CA LEU A 43 -14.31 6.96 18.08
C LEU A 43 -15.04 5.61 18.19
N GLY A 44 -14.32 4.52 18.00
CA GLY A 44 -14.85 3.16 17.98
C GLY A 44 -15.39 2.70 16.62
N ASP A 45 -15.55 3.61 15.66
CA ASP A 45 -15.92 3.23 14.29
C ASP A 45 -14.79 2.42 13.64
N HIS A 46 -15.17 1.60 12.66
CA HIS A 46 -14.22 0.78 11.91
C HIS A 46 -14.11 1.27 10.47
N ILE A 47 -12.87 1.46 10.00
CA ILE A 47 -12.60 1.93 8.65
C ILE A 47 -11.85 0.84 7.89
N GLU A 48 -12.34 0.52 6.68
CA GLU A 48 -11.60 -0.31 5.73
C GLU A 48 -10.44 0.49 5.14
N VAL A 49 -9.22 0.09 5.45
CA VAL A 49 -8.00 0.71 4.97
C VAL A 49 -7.04 -0.29 4.37
N PHE A 50 -6.41 0.09 3.27
CA PHE A 50 -5.27 -0.61 2.73
C PHE A 50 -4.01 -0.23 3.52
N LEU A 51 -3.31 -1.24 4.05
CA LEU A 51 -2.07 -1.05 4.80
C LEU A 51 -0.85 -1.30 3.93
N TYR A 52 0.09 -0.37 3.92
CA TYR A 52 1.32 -0.45 3.15
C TYR A 52 2.47 0.26 3.86
N PHE A 53 3.70 0.08 3.37
CA PHE A 53 4.83 0.89 3.80
C PHE A 53 5.02 2.07 2.86
N ASP A 54 5.12 3.28 3.38
CA ASP A 54 5.37 4.49 2.59
C ASP A 54 6.79 4.55 2.02
N SER A 55 7.24 5.71 1.52
CA SER A 55 8.60 5.90 1.01
C SER A 55 9.67 5.91 2.12
N GLU A 56 9.31 6.21 3.35
CA GLU A 56 10.19 6.23 4.53
C GLU A 56 10.21 4.89 5.27
N SER A 57 9.55 3.87 4.72
CA SER A 57 9.39 2.54 5.33
C SER A 57 8.57 2.56 6.63
N GLN A 58 7.67 3.53 6.79
CA GLN A 58 6.71 3.59 7.89
C GLN A 58 5.38 2.95 7.48
N LEU A 59 4.68 2.32 8.44
CA LEU A 59 3.36 1.75 8.19
C LEU A 59 2.34 2.89 7.99
N ALA A 60 1.65 2.85 6.85
CA ALA A 60 0.66 3.83 6.44
C ALA A 60 -0.67 3.15 6.10
N ALA A 61 -1.75 3.92 6.23
CA ALA A 61 -3.10 3.52 5.87
C ALA A 61 -3.69 4.46 4.84
N THR A 62 -4.43 3.92 3.87
CA THR A 62 -5.21 4.69 2.89
C THR A 62 -6.54 4.02 2.60
N ILE A 63 -7.53 4.80 2.18
CA ILE A 63 -8.80 4.28 1.62
C ILE A 63 -8.70 3.99 0.11
N ASP A 64 -7.57 4.34 -0.52
CA ASP A 64 -7.31 3.98 -1.91
C ASP A 64 -7.31 2.45 -2.05
N LYS A 65 -7.96 1.96 -3.11
CA LYS A 65 -8.01 0.53 -3.40
C LYS A 65 -6.87 0.18 -4.37
N PRO A 66 -5.94 -0.71 -3.98
CA PRO A 66 -4.89 -1.13 -4.91
C PRO A 66 -5.49 -1.92 -6.07
N ILE A 67 -4.79 -1.96 -7.19
CA ILE A 67 -5.14 -2.82 -8.34
C ILE A 67 -5.00 -4.30 -7.95
N ALA A 68 -4.05 -4.64 -7.08
CA ALA A 68 -3.88 -5.97 -6.51
C ALA A 68 -3.26 -5.89 -5.10
N GLN A 69 -3.69 -6.75 -4.20
CA GLN A 69 -3.15 -6.90 -2.85
C GLN A 69 -2.05 -7.96 -2.81
N VAL A 70 -1.31 -8.04 -1.71
CA VAL A 70 -0.35 -9.14 -1.47
C VAL A 70 -1.05 -10.49 -1.58
N GLY A 71 -0.57 -11.33 -2.49
CA GLY A 71 -1.17 -12.61 -2.85
C GLY A 71 -2.04 -12.59 -4.11
N GLU A 72 -2.18 -11.43 -4.76
CA GLU A 72 -3.02 -11.25 -5.94
C GLU A 72 -2.21 -10.84 -7.19
N TRP A 73 -2.82 -11.04 -8.35
CA TRP A 73 -2.31 -10.58 -9.64
C TRP A 73 -3.07 -9.33 -10.09
N GLY A 74 -2.36 -8.36 -10.65
CA GLY A 74 -2.95 -7.13 -11.19
C GLY A 74 -2.31 -6.72 -12.51
N LEU A 75 -3.12 -6.27 -13.48
CA LEU A 75 -2.62 -5.65 -14.70
C LEU A 75 -2.29 -4.18 -14.39
N MET A 76 -1.02 -3.81 -14.43
CA MET A 76 -0.54 -2.49 -14.03
C MET A 76 0.32 -1.86 -15.12
N LYS A 77 0.27 -0.53 -15.20
CA LYS A 77 1.07 0.25 -16.14
C LYS A 77 2.40 0.66 -15.50
N ILE A 78 3.49 0.51 -16.24
CA ILE A 78 4.82 0.98 -15.82
C ILE A 78 4.87 2.50 -15.96
N GLU A 79 4.99 3.21 -14.85
CA GLU A 79 5.06 4.69 -14.84
C GLU A 79 6.50 5.19 -14.97
N GLY A 80 7.49 4.42 -14.50
CA GLY A 80 8.90 4.81 -14.58
C GLY A 80 9.86 3.67 -14.31
N ILE A 81 11.13 3.86 -14.70
CA ILE A 81 12.22 2.93 -14.45
C ILE A 81 13.41 3.74 -13.94
N ASN A 82 14.05 3.27 -12.87
CA ASN A 82 15.27 3.87 -12.32
C ASN A 82 16.31 2.80 -12.00
N GLN A 83 17.35 3.16 -11.24
CA GLN A 83 18.45 2.25 -10.86
C GLN A 83 18.03 1.04 -10.00
N THR A 84 16.87 1.08 -9.35
CA THR A 84 16.37 0.00 -8.47
C THR A 84 15.49 -0.99 -9.23
N GLY A 85 14.72 -0.51 -10.21
CA GLY A 85 13.79 -1.33 -10.98
C GLY A 85 12.71 -0.52 -11.69
N ALA A 86 11.64 -1.20 -12.07
CA ALA A 86 10.46 -0.60 -12.68
C ALA A 86 9.42 -0.28 -11.60
N PHE A 87 8.72 0.83 -11.75
CA PHE A 87 7.64 1.27 -10.88
C PHE A 87 6.34 1.20 -11.67
N VAL A 88 5.36 0.47 -11.13
CA VAL A 88 4.04 0.32 -11.73
C VAL A 88 2.99 1.04 -10.90
N ASN A 89 2.01 1.61 -11.59
CA ASN A 89 0.85 2.22 -10.98
C ASN A 89 0.09 1.15 -10.18
N TRP A 90 0.11 1.29 -8.86
CA TRP A 90 -0.51 0.31 -7.98
C TRP A 90 -1.98 0.62 -7.65
N GLY A 91 -2.50 1.76 -8.11
CA GLY A 91 -3.79 2.29 -7.66
C GLY A 91 -3.72 3.05 -6.33
N ILE A 92 -2.54 3.13 -5.71
CA ILE A 92 -2.29 3.92 -4.51
C ILE A 92 -1.68 5.26 -4.91
N LYS A 93 -2.37 6.38 -4.64
CA LYS A 93 -1.98 7.70 -5.18
C LYS A 93 -0.60 8.17 -4.73
N GLU A 94 -0.20 7.78 -3.53
CA GLU A 94 1.06 8.21 -2.92
C GLU A 94 2.22 7.23 -3.15
N LYS A 95 1.96 6.09 -3.80
CA LYS A 95 2.96 5.03 -3.92
C LYS A 95 2.75 4.15 -5.16
N ASP A 96 3.77 4.13 -6.01
CA ASP A 96 3.93 3.10 -7.03
C ASP A 96 4.55 1.82 -6.43
N LEU A 97 4.18 0.67 -7.01
CA LEU A 97 4.73 -0.63 -6.64
C LEU A 97 6.05 -0.85 -7.39
N LEU A 98 7.10 -1.20 -6.65
CA LEU A 98 8.41 -1.54 -7.23
C LEU A 98 8.42 -3.00 -7.72
N ILE A 99 8.91 -3.20 -8.94
CA ILE A 99 9.37 -4.48 -9.47
C ILE A 99 10.90 -4.42 -9.56
N PRO A 100 11.63 -5.01 -8.59
CA PRO A 100 13.09 -4.98 -8.56
C PRO A 100 13.69 -5.65 -9.80
N PHE A 101 14.87 -5.20 -10.25
CA PHE A 101 15.52 -5.84 -11.41
C PHE A 101 15.78 -7.34 -11.23
N SER A 102 15.96 -7.82 -10.00
CA SER A 102 16.12 -9.25 -9.69
C SER A 102 14.90 -10.10 -10.05
N GLU A 103 13.72 -9.51 -10.08
CA GLU A 103 12.45 -10.19 -10.40
C GLU A 103 12.08 -10.04 -11.89
N GLN A 104 12.77 -9.18 -12.65
CA GLN A 104 12.44 -8.90 -14.04
C GLN A 104 13.03 -9.95 -14.98
N ARG A 105 12.16 -10.78 -15.56
CA ARG A 105 12.55 -11.79 -16.58
C ARG A 105 12.81 -11.20 -17.97
N ALA A 106 12.36 -9.97 -18.21
CA ALA A 106 12.51 -9.26 -19.47
C ALA A 106 12.76 -7.77 -19.21
N ARG A 107 13.26 -7.06 -20.22
CA ARG A 107 13.39 -5.60 -20.13
C ARG A 107 12.03 -4.94 -20.26
N PHE A 108 11.71 -4.10 -19.29
CA PHE A 108 10.50 -3.28 -19.29
C PHE A 108 10.74 -1.91 -19.91
N THR A 109 9.65 -1.29 -20.38
CA THR A 109 9.63 0.09 -20.89
C THR A 109 8.50 0.87 -20.24
N ALA A 110 8.73 2.15 -19.92
CA ALA A 110 7.68 3.03 -19.40
C ALA A 110 6.49 3.10 -20.36
N GLY A 111 5.28 3.12 -19.82
CA GLY A 111 4.02 3.07 -20.56
C GLY A 111 3.50 1.66 -20.87
N GLN A 112 4.31 0.61 -20.69
CA GLN A 112 3.90 -0.77 -20.91
C GLN A 112 2.91 -1.23 -19.82
N ASN A 113 1.87 -1.97 -20.20
CA ASN A 113 1.03 -2.70 -19.25
C ASN A 113 1.57 -4.12 -19.07
N ILE A 114 1.70 -4.56 -17.82
CA ILE A 114 2.21 -5.88 -17.45
C ILE A 114 1.35 -6.50 -16.36
N LEU A 115 1.26 -7.83 -16.36
CA LEU A 115 0.62 -8.59 -15.29
C LEU A 115 1.65 -8.78 -14.17
N VAL A 116 1.33 -8.30 -12.97
CA VAL A 116 2.24 -8.26 -11.81
C VAL A 116 1.65 -9.08 -10.68
N TYR A 117 2.47 -9.94 -10.07
CA TYR A 117 2.10 -10.60 -8.81
C TYR A 117 2.65 -9.82 -7.63
N VAL A 118 1.80 -9.43 -6.68
CA VAL A 118 2.20 -8.63 -5.52
C VAL A 118 2.53 -9.54 -4.34
N TYR A 119 3.70 -9.36 -3.75
CA TYR A 119 4.14 -10.16 -2.62
C TYR A 119 4.99 -9.37 -1.62
N THR A 120 5.11 -9.90 -0.41
CA THR A 120 6.05 -9.39 0.60
C THR A 120 7.40 -10.06 0.40
N ASP A 121 8.42 -9.27 0.05
CA ASP A 121 9.80 -9.73 0.04
C ASP A 121 10.25 -10.02 1.48
N LYS A 122 10.67 -11.26 1.73
CA LYS A 122 11.04 -11.72 3.08
C LYS A 122 12.33 -11.09 3.60
N ALA A 123 13.25 -10.74 2.69
CA ALA A 123 14.55 -10.20 3.09
C ALA A 123 14.42 -8.75 3.58
N SER A 124 13.64 -7.93 2.88
CA SER A 124 13.45 -6.51 3.20
C SER A 124 12.18 -6.21 4.01
N GLY A 125 11.21 -7.12 4.04
CA GLY A 125 9.87 -6.88 4.58
C GLY A 125 9.00 -5.97 3.71
N ARG A 126 9.47 -5.56 2.52
CA ARG A 126 8.77 -4.63 1.63
C ARG A 126 7.78 -5.36 0.73
N ILE A 127 6.75 -4.64 0.28
CA ILE A 127 5.83 -5.11 -0.75
C ILE A 127 6.41 -4.76 -2.12
N VAL A 128 6.54 -5.77 -2.97
CA VAL A 128 7.11 -5.65 -4.33
C VAL A 128 6.31 -6.50 -5.32
N GLY A 129 6.56 -6.29 -6.61
CA GLY A 129 6.03 -7.10 -7.70
C GLY A 129 7.10 -7.99 -8.35
N THR A 130 6.64 -9.04 -9.05
CA THR A 130 7.42 -9.88 -10.00
C THR A 130 6.69 -10.02 -11.33
#